data_AF-A0A2E4LAW7-F1
#
_entry.id   AF-A0A2E4LAW7-F1
#
_cell.length_a   1.000
_cell.length_b   1.000
_cell.length_c   1.000
_cell.angle_alpha   90.00
_cell.angle_beta   90.00
_cell.angle_gamma   90.00
#
_symmetry.space_group_name_H-M   'P 1'
#
loop_
_entity.id
_entity.type
_entity.pdbx_description
1 polymer ?
#
loop_
_entity_poly.entity_id
_entity_poly.type
_entity_poly.pdbx_seq_one_letter_code
_entity_poly.pdbx_strand_id
1 'polypeptide(L)' 'MKKLLKISVFITGVVLLQQSLEHLGNKAFRIQKELIDQQNLEPAVFFYTDSEQALEAEKLVRNQIKESEAFQ' A
#
# COMPACT_ATOMS: atom_id res chain seq x y z
N MET A 1 14.65 -32.65 4.97
CA MET A 1 13.22 -32.43 5.29
C MET A 1 12.97 -31.23 6.21
N LYS A 2 13.59 -31.10 7.39
CA LYS A 2 13.31 -30.00 8.34
C LYS A 2 13.49 -28.57 7.78
N LYS A 3 14.46 -28.34 6.88
CA LYS A 3 14.68 -27.02 6.25
C LYS A 3 13.57 -26.64 5.26
N LEU A 4 13.11 -27.59 4.44
CA LEU A 4 12.06 -27.36 3.45
C LEU A 4 10.71 -27.05 4.12
N LEU A 5 10.40 -27.74 5.22
CA LEU A 5 9.20 -27.46 6.02
C LEU A 5 9.22 -26.05 6.62
N LYS A 6 10.38 -25.58 7.10
CA LYS A 6 10.52 -24.20 7.60
C LYS A 6 10.32 -23.17 6.50
N ILE A 7 10.85 -23.44 5.30
CA ILE A 7 10.68 -22.56 4.14
C ILE A 7 9.21 -22.50 3.73
N SER A 8 8.50 -23.63 3.68
CA SER A 8 7.07 -23.62 3.33
C SER A 8 6.25 -22.85 4.35
N VAL A 9 6.47 -23.07 5.66
CA VAL A 9 5.78 -22.33 6.72
C VAL A 9 6.09 -20.83 6.65
N PHE A 10 7.34 -20.46 6.36
CA PHE A 10 7.73 -19.06 6.18
C PHE A 10 7.00 -18.42 4.99
N ILE A 11 7.00 -19.08 3.83
CA ILE A 11 6.29 -18.57 2.64
C ILE A 11 4.79 -18.43 2.91
N THR A 12 4.17 -19.44 3.53
CA THR A 12 2.75 -19.38 3.90
C THR A 12 2.47 -18.21 4.85
N GLY A 13 3.33 -17.98 5.84
CA GLY A 13 3.21 -16.84 6.76
C GLY A 13 3.31 -15.49 6.04
N VAL A 14 4.24 -15.35 5.10
CA VAL A 14 4.38 -14.12 4.28
C VAL A 14 3.14 -13.87 3.42
N VAL A 15 2.60 -14.91 2.78
CA VAL A 15 1.39 -14.80 1.95
C VAL A 15 0.17 -14.40 2.79
N LEU A 16 -0.01 -15.00 3.97
CA LEU A 16 -1.11 -14.65 4.88
C LEU A 16 -1.00 -13.21 5.37
N LEU A 17 0.20 -12.73 5.66
CA LEU A 17 0.42 -11.33 6.03
C LEU A 17 0.06 -10.37 4.89
N GLN A 18 0.47 -10.66 3.65
CA GLN A 18 0.09 -9.85 2.49
C GLN A 18 -1.43 -9.79 2.30
N GLN A 19 -2.12 -10.92 2.36
CA GLN A 19 -3.59 -10.95 2.23
C GLN A 19 -4.28 -10.20 3.38
N SER A 20 -3.76 -10.32 4.60
CA SER A 20 -4.28 -9.57 5.74
C SER A 20 -4.10 -8.05 5.58
N LEU A 21 -2.99 -7.60 5.00
CA LEU A 21 -2.73 -6.18 4.71
C LEU A 21 -3.60 -5.66 3.57
N GLU A 22 -3.91 -6.49 2.56
CA GLU A 22 -4.87 -6.13 1.51
C GLU A 22 -6.30 -6.06 2.04
N HIS A 23 -6.66 -6.93 2.98
CA HIS A 23 -7.99 -6.98 3.59
C HIS A 23 -8.21 -5.90 4.67
N LEU A 24 -7.19 -5.66 5.52
CA LEU A 24 -7.18 -4.61 6.54
C LEU A 24 -6.77 -3.25 5.98
N GLY A 25 -6.31 -3.22 4.73
CA GLY A 25 -5.83 -2.03 4.04
C GLY A 25 -6.92 -0.98 3.98
N ASN A 26 -6.75 0.06 4.80
CA ASN A 26 -7.54 1.28 4.75
C ASN A 26 -7.66 1.75 3.28
N LYS A 27 -8.85 2.18 2.85
CA LYS A 27 -9.14 2.60 1.45
C LYS A 27 -8.06 3.56 0.91
N ALA A 28 -7.53 4.42 1.78
CA ALA A 28 -6.42 5.32 1.51
C ALA A 28 -5.12 4.60 1.08
N PHE A 29 -4.77 3.48 1.72
CA PHE A 29 -3.57 2.70 1.40
C PHE A 29 -3.68 1.99 0.04
N ARG A 30 -4.88 1.50 -0.31
CA ARG A 30 -5.15 0.94 -1.64
C ARG A 30 -4.99 1.99 -2.74
N ILE A 31 -5.56 3.17 -2.53
CA ILE A 31 -5.46 4.30 -3.46
C ILE A 31 -3.99 4.75 -3.60
N GLN A 32 -3.24 4.82 -2.50
CA GLN A 32 -1.81 5.16 -2.53
C GLN A 32 -0.98 4.15 -3.34
N LYS A 33 -1.22 2.85 -3.14
CA LYS A 33 -0.55 1.79 -3.91
C LYS A 33 -0.85 1.89 -5.40
N GLU A 34 -2.11 2.12 -5.74
CA GLU A 34 -2.55 2.23 -7.14
C GLU A 34 -1.91 3.45 -7.83
N LEU A 35 -1.76 4.57 -7.12
CA LEU A 35 -1.04 5.76 -7.62
C LEU A 35 0.45 5.51 -7.84
N ILE A 36 1.11 4.74 -6.95
CA ILE A 36 2.51 4.35 -7.12
C ILE A 36 2.68 3.54 -8.40
N ASP A 37 1.84 2.53 -8.59
CA ASP A 37 1.90 1.63 -9.75
C ASP A 37 1.62 2.39 -11.06
N GLN A 38 0.67 3.33 -11.06
CA GLN A 38 0.32 4.12 -12.24
C GLN A 38 1.39 5.15 -12.62
N GLN A 39 2.02 5.79 -11.63
CA GLN A 39 2.99 6.86 -11.86
C GLN A 39 4.43 6.38 -11.83
N ASN A 40 4.65 5.07 -11.66
CA ASN A 40 5.96 4.43 -11.57
C ASN A 40 6.85 5.10 -10.50
N LEU A 41 6.23 5.49 -9.38
CA LEU A 41 6.91 6.16 -8.27
C LEU A 41 7.65 5.15 -7.41
N GLU A 42 8.71 5.60 -6.73
CA GLU A 42 9.36 4.74 -5.75
C GLU A 42 8.42 4.59 -4.53
N PRO A 43 8.07 3.36 -4.09
CA PRO A 43 7.13 3.17 -2.98
C PRO A 43 7.57 3.83 -1.66
N ALA A 44 8.88 4.07 -1.52
CA ALA A 44 9.48 4.73 -0.37
C ALA A 44 9.07 6.21 -0.25
N VAL A 45 8.64 6.84 -1.34
CA VAL A 45 8.22 8.26 -1.39
C VAL A 45 7.23 8.59 -0.29
N PHE A 46 6.23 7.76 -0.02
CA PHE A 46 5.22 8.03 1.01
C PHE A 46 5.72 7.92 2.46
N PHE A 47 6.88 7.33 2.70
CA PHE A 47 7.48 7.26 4.03
C PHE A 47 8.39 8.46 4.34
N TYR A 48 8.74 9.25 3.32
CA TYR A 48 9.55 10.46 3.46
C TYR A 48 8.66 11.69 3.41
N THR A 49 8.21 12.13 4.60
CA THR A 49 7.34 13.30 4.80
C THR A 49 7.87 14.61 4.20
N ASP A 50 9.18 14.68 3.92
CA ASP A 50 9.82 15.91 3.45
C ASP A 50 10.11 15.93 1.94
N SER A 51 9.77 14.86 1.21
CA SER A 51 9.94 14.85 -0.25
C SER A 51 8.76 15.55 -0.93
N GLU A 52 9.03 16.37 -1.95
CA GLU A 52 7.96 17.03 -2.74
C GLU A 52 6.99 15.99 -3.33
N GLN A 53 7.51 14.82 -3.71
CA GLN A 53 6.75 13.70 -4.24
C GLN A 53 5.79 13.10 -3.21
N ALA A 54 6.19 13.02 -1.92
CA ALA A 54 5.30 12.55 -0.85
C ALA A 54 4.14 13.50 -0.63
N LEU A 55 4.42 14.80 -0.62
CA LEU A 55 3.42 15.84 -0.42
C LEU A 55 2.42 15.88 -1.59
N GLU A 56 2.90 15.73 -2.82
CA GLU A 56 2.03 15.64 -4.00
C GLU A 56 1.14 14.40 -3.96
N ALA A 57 1.72 13.26 -3.61
CA ALA A 57 0.99 12.00 -3.54
C ALA A 57 -0.03 11.98 -2.37
N GLU A 58 0.25 12.61 -1.22
CA GLU A 58 -0.74 12.83 -0.15
C GLU A 58 -1.92 13.68 -0.64
N LYS A 59 -1.64 14.78 -1.36
CA LYS A 59 -2.69 15.68 -1.89
C LYS A 59 -3.62 14.94 -2.86
N LEU A 60 -3.08 14.12 -3.75
CA LEU A 60 -3.86 13.31 -4.69
C LEU A 60 -4.81 12.37 -3.95
N VAL A 61 -4.31 11.63 -2.95
CA VAL A 61 -5.11 10.69 -2.16
C VAL A 61 -6.22 11.43 -1.40
N ARG A 62 -5.89 12.55 -0.76
CA ARG A 62 -6.84 13.37 0.01
C ARG A 62 -7.98 13.88 -0.86
N ASN A 63 -7.69 14.29 -2.10
CA ASN A 63 -8.70 14.76 -3.03
C ASN A 63 -9.61 13.63 -3.52
N GLN A 64 -9.06 12.46 -3.84
CA GLN A 64 -9.85 11.30 -4.25
C GLN A 64 -10.77 10.78 -3.15
N ILE A 65 -10.32 10.82 -1.88
CA ILE A 65 -11.17 10.44 -0.74
C ILE A 65 -12.34 11.42 -0.61
N LYS A 66 -12.06 12.74 -0.63
CA LYS A 66 -13.10 13.78 -0.55
C LYS A 66 -14.14 13.69 -1.66
N GLU A 67 -13.71 13.47 -2.90
CA GLU A 67 -14.64 13.26 -4.01
C GLU A 67 -15.48 12.01 -3.78
N SER A 68 -14.90 10.91 -3.33
CA SER A 68 -15.65 9.68 -3.05
C SER A 68 -16.67 9.81 -1.91
N GLU A 69 -16.48 10.75 -0.99
CA GLU A 69 -17.39 11.07 0.11
C GLU A 69 -18.46 12.10 -0.27
N ALA A 70 -18.21 12.94 -1.28
CA ALA A 70 -19.16 13.94 -1.78
C ALA A 70 -20.28 13.36 -2.65
N PHE A 71 -20.16 12.10 -3.10
CA PHE A 71 -21.16 11.36 -3.87
C PHE A 71 -21.86 10.25 -3.06
N GLN A 72 -21.73 10.25 -1.73
CA GLN A 72 -22.53 9.45 -0.79
C GLN A 72 -23.62 10.30 -0.14
#